data_AF-A0AAW1VZR3-F1
#
_entry.id   AF-A0AAW1VZR3-F1
#
_cell.length_a   1.000
_cell.length_b   1.000
_cell.length_c   1.000
_cell.angle_alpha   90.00
_cell.angle_beta   90.00
_cell.angle_gamma   90.00
#
_symmetry.space_group_name_H-M   'P 1'
#
loop_
_entity.id
_entity.type
_entity.pdbx_description
1 polymer ?
#
loop_
_entity_poly.entity_id
_entity_poly.type
_entity_poly.pdbx_seq_one_letter_code
_entity_poly.pdbx_strand_id
1 'polypeptide(L)'
;MMSSKEEYQILSLQRSTITQLLRSARLMTRLMNQLTGMMYNETRSIREYIMKGAHEKKGGSNANYARECELQANLFETLRLQELLWKEKSRLRWLAEGDHLFANHADYSDTGLICRIIPSTVTDVENGPLMAIPSSKEIFLAVKNMDQDSAPGPDSFNGPFFYVLLANCW
;
A
#
# COMPACT_ATOMS: atom_id res chain seq x y z
N MET A 1 3.91 -44.80 3.81
CA MET A 1 3.06 -44.18 4.83
C MET A 1 3.97 -43.58 5.88
N MET A 2 3.91 -42.26 6.09
CA MET A 2 4.66 -41.60 7.16
C MET A 2 4.14 -42.03 8.54
N SER A 3 5.02 -42.08 9.54
CA SER A 3 4.65 -42.42 10.91
C SER A 3 3.97 -41.25 11.62
N SER A 4 2.98 -41.53 12.47
CA SER A 4 2.30 -40.52 13.30
C SER A 4 3.28 -39.66 14.13
N LYS A 5 4.44 -40.19 14.50
CA LYS A 5 5.51 -39.43 15.18
C LYS A 5 6.20 -38.41 14.27
N GLU A 6 6.36 -38.73 12.99
CA GLU A 6 6.99 -37.85 12.00
C GLU A 6 6.05 -36.69 11.64
N GLU A 7 4.75 -36.97 11.49
CA GLU A 7 3.72 -35.93 11.29
C GLU A 7 3.67 -34.96 12.47
N TYR A 8 3.68 -35.46 13.70
CA TYR A 8 3.67 -34.62 14.90
C TYR A 8 4.92 -33.72 14.97
N GLN A 9 6.08 -34.24 14.58
CA GLN A 9 7.32 -33.46 14.57
C GLN A 9 7.34 -32.37 13.50
N ILE A 10 6.82 -32.65 12.30
CA ILE A 10 6.66 -31.66 11.24
C ILE A 10 5.71 -30.54 11.68
N LEU A 11 4.55 -30.89 12.24
CA LEU A 11 3.55 -29.92 12.71
C LEU A 11 4.06 -29.06 13.88
N SER A 12 4.83 -29.65 14.81
CA SER A 12 5.41 -28.93 15.94
C SER A 12 6.48 -27.92 15.50
N LEU A 13 7.33 -28.31 14.54
CA LEU A 13 8.33 -27.42 13.95
C LEU A 13 7.66 -26.26 13.20
N GLN A 14 6.66 -26.55 12.36
CA GLN A 14 5.90 -25.51 11.65
C GLN A 14 5.25 -24.51 12.61
N ARG A 15 4.61 -24.97 13.69
CA ARG A 15 4.02 -24.07 14.71
C ARG A 15 5.07 -23.21 15.41
N SER A 16 6.23 -23.77 15.71
CA SER A 16 7.35 -23.02 16.32
C SER A 16 7.83 -21.90 15.40
N THR A 17 8.08 -22.20 14.13
CA THR A 17 8.52 -21.23 13.12
C THR A 17 7.49 -20.12 12.89
N ILE A 18 6.20 -20.47 12.76
CA ILE A 18 5.11 -19.49 12.64
C ILE A 18 5.05 -18.57 13.86
N THR A 19 5.21 -19.13 15.07
CA THR A 19 5.18 -18.33 16.31
C THR A 19 6.37 -17.38 16.40
N GLN A 20 7.56 -17.80 15.95
CA GLN A 20 8.75 -16.94 15.89
C GLN A 20 8.58 -15.79 14.89
N LEU A 21 8.03 -16.08 13.69
CA LEU A 21 7.71 -15.07 12.68
C LEU A 21 6.66 -14.07 13.16
N LEU A 22 5.60 -14.52 13.84
CA LEU A 22 4.60 -13.63 14.41
C LEU A 22 5.17 -12.73 15.52
N ARG A 23 6.10 -13.25 16.34
CA ARG A 23 6.80 -12.44 17.36
C ARG A 23 7.69 -11.39 16.73
N SER A 24 8.46 -11.72 15.70
CA SER A 24 9.32 -10.76 15.00
C SER A 24 8.51 -9.70 14.24
N ALA A 25 7.41 -10.08 13.60
CA ALA A 25 6.49 -9.13 12.93
C ALA A 25 5.83 -8.15 13.92
N ARG A 26 5.39 -8.64 15.09
CA ARG A 26 4.83 -7.77 16.15
C ARG A 26 5.89 -6.83 16.73
N LEU A 27 7.13 -7.29 16.89
CA LEU A 27 8.24 -6.45 17.35
C LEU A 27 8.56 -5.36 16.33
N MET A 28 8.68 -5.72 15.04
CA MET A 28 8.89 -4.74 13.97
C MET A 28 7.78 -3.70 13.92
N THR A 29 6.52 -4.12 14.09
CA THR A 29 5.38 -3.18 14.12
C THR A 29 5.51 -2.16 15.27
N ARG A 30 5.94 -2.59 16.45
CA ARG A 30 6.17 -1.68 17.60
C ARG A 30 7.31 -0.72 17.33
N LEU A 31 8.45 -1.23 16.84
CA LEU A 31 9.62 -0.42 16.52
C LEU A 31 9.31 0.60 15.42
N MET A 32 8.57 0.19 14.38
CA MET A 32 8.13 1.09 13.31
C MET A 32 7.23 2.20 13.83
N ASN A 33 6.29 1.91 14.74
CA ASN A 33 5.44 2.94 15.35
C ASN A 33 6.24 3.91 16.23
N GLN A 34 7.23 3.42 16.99
CA GLN A 34 8.13 4.28 17.78
C GLN A 34 8.98 5.19 16.89
N LEU A 35 9.59 4.63 15.84
CA LEU A 35 10.39 5.36 14.86
C LEU A 35 9.55 6.45 14.16
N THR A 36 8.31 6.11 13.76
CA THR A 36 7.37 7.08 13.17
C THR A 36 7.14 8.26 14.12
N GLY A 37 6.95 7.99 15.41
CA GLY A 37 6.75 9.03 16.43
C GLY A 37 7.98 9.93 16.61
N MET A 38 9.17 9.34 16.68
CA MET A 38 10.44 10.09 16.80
C MET A 38 10.64 11.01 15.59
N MET A 39 10.46 10.50 14.38
CA MET A 39 10.65 11.27 13.15
C MET A 39 9.63 12.40 12.99
N TYR A 40 8.37 12.19 13.41
CA TYR A 40 7.35 13.24 13.40
C TYR A 40 7.71 14.37 14.36
N ASN A 41 8.17 14.03 15.56
CA ASN A 41 8.59 15.02 16.56
C ASN A 41 9.81 15.82 16.09
N GLU A 42 10.77 15.17 15.44
CA GLU A 42 11.95 15.82 14.88
C GLU A 42 11.58 16.79 13.74
N THR A 43 10.73 16.34 12.81
CA THR A 43 10.21 17.19 11.73
C THR A 43 9.46 18.40 12.27
N ARG A 44 8.64 18.20 13.31
CA ARG A 44 7.91 19.27 13.99
C ARG A 44 8.86 20.29 14.62
N SER A 45 9.87 19.81 15.34
CA SER A 45 10.88 20.67 15.99
C SER A 45 11.63 21.54 14.98
N ILE A 46 12.11 20.94 13.88
CA ILE A 46 12.83 21.66 12.82
C ILE A 46 11.92 22.70 12.16
N ARG A 47 10.68 22.34 11.84
CA ARG A 47 9.69 23.27 11.26
C ARG A 47 9.38 24.45 12.19
N GLU A 48 9.16 24.18 13.47
CA GLU A 48 8.87 25.23 14.46
C GLU A 48 10.06 26.20 14.61
N TYR A 49 11.29 25.71 14.55
CA TYR A 49 12.49 26.55 14.58
C TYR A 49 12.61 27.47 13.36
N ILE A 50 12.43 26.92 12.14
CA ILE A 50 12.47 27.70 10.89
C ILE A 50 11.38 28.79 10.90
N MET A 51 10.16 28.45 11.34
CA MET A 51 9.05 29.41 11.42
C MET A 51 9.34 30.54 12.41
N LYS A 52 9.91 30.25 13.59
CA LYS A 52 10.31 31.28 14.56
C LYS A 52 11.39 32.21 13.99
N GLY A 53 12.41 31.65 13.32
CA GLY A 53 13.46 32.44 12.67
C GLY A 53 12.93 33.38 11.57
N ALA A 54 11.90 32.95 10.82
CA ALA A 54 11.27 33.78 9.79
C ALA A 54 10.53 35.02 10.35
N HIS A 55 10.02 34.95 11.59
CA HIS A 55 9.33 36.05 12.26
C HIS A 55 10.28 37.05 12.94
N GLU A 56 11.51 36.65 13.27
CA GLU A 56 12.46 37.46 14.05
C GLU A 56 13.35 38.42 13.24
N LYS A 57 13.13 38.58 11.92
CA LYS A 57 13.98 39.38 10.97
C LYS A 57 14.73 40.57 11.60
N LYS A 58 15.93 40.30 12.12
CA LYS A 58 17.05 41.24 12.28
C LYS A 58 18.15 40.75 11.34
N GLY A 59 18.68 41.66 10.52
CA GLY A 59 19.57 41.38 9.37
C GLY A 59 20.52 40.21 9.57
N GLY A 60 20.39 39.19 8.71
CA GLY A 60 21.05 37.90 8.86
C GLY A 60 22.57 37.99 8.71
N SER A 61 23.29 37.54 9.75
CA SER A 61 24.70 37.20 9.64
C SER A 61 24.86 35.98 8.71
N ASN A 62 26.00 35.87 8.01
CA ASN A 62 26.33 34.72 7.15
C ASN A 62 26.20 33.36 7.87
N ALA A 63 26.42 33.35 9.19
CA ALA A 63 26.24 32.16 10.04
C ALA A 63 24.77 31.74 10.20
N ASN A 64 23.83 32.69 10.21
CA ASN A 64 22.40 32.40 10.31
C ASN A 64 21.90 31.77 9.01
N TYR A 65 22.37 32.26 7.86
CA TYR A 65 22.04 31.70 6.55
C TYR A 65 22.58 30.27 6.38
N ALA A 66 23.84 30.02 6.76
CA ALA A 66 24.43 28.68 6.70
C ALA A 66 23.64 27.67 7.56
N ARG A 67 23.19 28.09 8.74
CA ARG A 67 22.41 27.25 9.65
C ARG A 67 20.98 27.00 9.18
N GLU A 68 20.37 27.98 8.51
CA GLU A 68 19.08 27.80 7.85
C GLU A 68 19.17 26.78 6.71
N CYS A 69 20.20 26.86 5.87
CA CYS A 69 20.45 25.86 4.81
C CYS A 69 20.66 24.44 5.37
N GLU A 70 21.42 24.30 6.46
CA GLU A 70 21.64 23.00 7.13
C GLU A 70 20.33 22.40 7.65
N LEU A 71 19.49 23.22 8.30
CA LEU A 71 18.19 22.77 8.81
C LEU A 71 17.20 22.42 7.69
N GLN A 72 17.24 23.15 6.57
CA GLN A 72 16.44 22.81 5.39
C GLN A 72 16.88 21.48 4.76
N ALA A 73 18.19 21.21 4.68
CA ALA A 73 18.71 19.94 4.20
C ALA A 73 18.31 18.77 5.11
N ASN A 74 18.44 18.94 6.43
CA ASN A 74 18.01 17.95 7.41
C ASN A 74 16.50 17.68 7.32
N LEU A 75 15.69 18.72 7.18
CA LEU A 75 14.24 18.59 7.01
C LEU A 75 13.89 17.77 5.76
N PHE A 76 14.57 18.03 4.65
CA PHE A 76 14.34 17.30 3.40
C PHE A 76 14.68 15.81 3.54
N GLU A 77 15.81 15.49 4.17
CA GLU A 77 16.22 14.10 4.39
C GLU A 77 15.28 13.36 5.35
N THR A 78 14.87 14.00 6.45
CA THR A 78 13.91 13.39 7.38
C THR A 78 12.56 13.12 6.71
N LEU A 79 12.06 14.03 5.86
CA LEU A 79 10.81 13.84 5.12
C LEU A 79 10.91 12.70 4.11
N ARG A 80 12.06 12.56 3.42
CA ARG A 80 12.34 11.45 2.52
C ARG A 80 12.30 10.10 3.25
N LEU A 81 12.95 10.02 4.41
CA LEU A 81 12.94 8.82 5.24
C LEU A 81 11.54 8.49 5.75
N GLN A 82 10.74 9.50 6.11
CA GLN A 82 9.32 9.29 6.44
C GLN A 82 8.59 8.65 5.27
N GLU A 83 8.71 9.20 4.07
CA GLU A 83 8.03 8.66 2.89
C GLU A 83 8.37 7.18 2.64
N LEU A 84 9.64 6.80 2.73
CA LEU A 84 10.10 5.42 2.57
C LEU A 84 9.50 4.49 3.63
N LEU A 85 9.51 4.90 4.89
CA LEU A 85 8.91 4.12 5.97
C LEU A 85 7.40 3.98 5.82
N TRP A 86 6.71 5.03 5.40
CA TRP A 86 5.27 4.98 5.15
C TRP A 86 4.97 4.02 4.00
N LYS A 87 5.77 4.00 2.92
CA LYS A 87 5.65 3.01 1.84
C LYS A 87 5.80 1.57 2.35
N GLU A 88 6.85 1.28 3.12
CA GLU A 88 7.08 -0.05 3.69
C GLU A 88 5.97 -0.48 4.66
N LYS A 89 5.55 0.43 5.53
CA LYS A 89 4.47 0.19 6.50
C LYS A 89 3.14 -0.09 5.82
N SER A 90 2.83 0.63 4.74
CA SER A 90 1.63 0.41 3.92
C SER A 90 1.66 -0.97 3.29
N ARG A 91 2.81 -1.37 2.73
CA ARG A 91 3.00 -2.70 2.13
C ARG A 91 2.78 -3.82 3.15
N LEU A 92 3.34 -3.69 4.35
CA LEU A 92 3.16 -4.67 5.43
C LEU A 92 1.72 -4.73 5.92
N ARG A 93 1.04 -3.58 6.05
CA ARG A 93 -0.39 -3.55 6.41
C ARG A 93 -1.26 -4.18 5.34
N TRP A 94 -1.01 -3.88 4.07
CA TRP A 94 -1.72 -4.51 2.96
C TRP A 94 -1.54 -6.02 2.93
N LEU A 95 -0.31 -6.52 3.12
CA LEU A 95 -0.06 -7.97 3.24
C LEU A 95 -0.78 -8.60 4.44
N ALA A 96 -0.94 -7.88 5.55
CA ALA A 96 -1.59 -8.39 6.75
C ALA A 96 -3.13 -8.32 6.70
N GLU A 97 -3.69 -7.30 6.02
CA GLU A 97 -5.13 -7.00 6.02
C GLU A 97 -5.81 -7.37 4.69
N GLY A 98 -5.10 -7.26 3.57
CA GLY A 98 -5.62 -7.50 2.21
C GLY A 98 -6.01 -8.96 1.97
N ASP A 99 -5.27 -9.92 2.53
CA ASP A 99 -5.64 -11.34 2.47
C ASP A 99 -7.01 -11.60 3.14
N HIS A 100 -7.39 -10.84 4.17
CA HIS A 100 -8.69 -11.05 4.82
C HIS A 100 -9.88 -10.61 3.96
N LEU A 101 -9.69 -9.70 3.00
CA LEU A 101 -10.76 -9.21 2.12
C LEU A 101 -11.02 -10.14 0.93
N PHE A 102 -10.00 -10.87 0.48
CA PHE A 102 -10.09 -11.73 -0.71
C PHE A 102 -9.98 -13.23 -0.42
N ALA A 103 -9.39 -13.64 0.71
CA ALA A 103 -9.20 -15.06 1.06
C ALA A 103 -10.27 -15.59 2.04
N ASN A 104 -10.92 -14.72 2.81
CA ASN A 104 -12.12 -15.11 3.54
C ASN A 104 -13.31 -15.02 2.60
N HIS A 105 -13.61 -16.12 1.92
CA HIS A 105 -15.01 -16.46 1.69
C HIS A 105 -15.65 -16.68 3.07
N ALA A 106 -15.93 -15.58 3.79
CA ALA A 106 -16.82 -15.64 4.92
C ALA A 106 -18.08 -16.34 4.42
N ASP A 107 -18.55 -17.34 5.16
CA ASP A 107 -19.74 -18.13 4.86
C ASP A 107 -20.92 -17.16 4.77
N TYR A 108 -21.13 -16.58 3.59
CA TYR A 108 -22.07 -15.50 3.38
C TYR A 108 -23.44 -16.15 3.22
N SER A 109 -24.21 -16.15 4.30
CA SER A 109 -25.62 -16.47 4.22
C SER A 109 -26.31 -15.32 3.47
N ASP A 110 -26.71 -15.59 2.23
CA ASP A 110 -27.57 -14.68 1.49
C ASP A 110 -28.91 -14.54 2.22
N THR A 111 -29.05 -13.45 2.96
CA THR A 111 -30.28 -13.11 3.70
C THR A 111 -31.39 -12.59 2.79
N GLY A 112 -31.14 -12.44 1.49
CA GLY A 112 -32.06 -11.83 0.53
C GLY A 112 -32.31 -10.34 0.74
N LEU A 113 -31.66 -9.71 1.74
CA LEU A 113 -31.80 -8.28 2.04
C LEU A 113 -31.20 -7.41 0.93
N ILE A 114 -30.09 -7.85 0.33
CA ILE A 114 -29.43 -7.12 -0.76
C ILE A 114 -30.36 -6.99 -1.96
N CYS A 115 -30.93 -8.10 -2.44
CA CYS A 115 -31.88 -8.08 -3.57
C CYS A 115 -33.16 -7.26 -3.30
N ARG A 116 -33.52 -7.06 -2.02
CA ARG A 116 -34.69 -6.28 -1.61
C ARG A 116 -34.43 -4.78 -1.55
N ILE A 117 -33.23 -4.38 -1.14
CA ILE A 117 -32.84 -2.98 -0.95
C ILE A 117 -32.18 -2.40 -2.20
N ILE A 118 -31.45 -3.23 -2.94
CA ILE A 118 -30.75 -2.86 -4.17
C ILE A 118 -31.53 -3.46 -5.34
N PRO A 119 -32.24 -2.64 -6.13
CA PRO A 119 -32.93 -3.13 -7.32
C PRO A 119 -31.92 -3.72 -8.31
N SER A 120 -32.27 -4.84 -8.95
CA SER A 120 -31.47 -5.33 -10.08
C SER A 120 -31.56 -4.33 -11.23
N THR A 121 -30.47 -3.63 -11.49
CA THR A 121 -30.36 -2.70 -12.62
C THR A 121 -29.88 -3.37 -13.90
N VAL A 122 -29.42 -4.63 -13.80
CA VAL A 122 -28.93 -5.42 -14.92
C VAL A 122 -29.98 -6.48 -15.26
N THR A 123 -30.42 -6.49 -16.51
CA THR A 123 -31.34 -7.51 -17.02
C THR A 123 -30.60 -8.81 -17.35
N ASP A 124 -31.31 -9.94 -17.41
CA ASP A 124 -30.71 -11.23 -17.77
C ASP A 124 -30.04 -11.21 -19.16
N VAL A 125 -30.60 -10.40 -20.07
CA VAL A 125 -30.06 -10.20 -21.43
C VAL A 125 -28.72 -9.45 -21.38
N GLU A 126 -28.59 -8.44 -20.52
CA GLU A 126 -27.35 -7.69 -20.31
C GLU A 126 -26.31 -8.50 -19.51
N ASN A 127 -26.76 -9.39 -18.63
CA ASN A 127 -25.87 -10.20 -17.81
C ASN A 127 -25.05 -11.20 -18.66
N GLY A 128 -25.63 -11.70 -19.77
CA GLY A 128 -24.96 -12.57 -20.72
C GLY A 128 -23.62 -12.02 -21.23
N PRO A 129 -23.59 -10.86 -21.92
CA PRO A 129 -22.35 -10.25 -22.39
C PRO A 129 -21.44 -9.76 -21.25
N LEU A 130 -21.98 -9.32 -20.10
CA LEU A 130 -21.16 -8.90 -18.94
C LEU A 130 -20.38 -10.06 -18.30
N MET A 131 -20.93 -11.28 -18.39
CA MET A 131 -20.31 -12.51 -17.89
C MET A 131 -19.45 -13.22 -18.95
N ALA A 132 -19.50 -12.77 -20.20
CA ALA A 132 -18.73 -13.38 -21.28
C ALA A 132 -17.24 -13.02 -21.16
N ILE A 133 -16.38 -13.93 -21.63
CA ILE A 133 -14.95 -13.62 -21.78
C ILE A 133 -14.82 -12.51 -22.83
N PRO A 134 -14.14 -11.39 -22.53
CA PRO A 134 -14.01 -10.29 -23.47
C PRO A 134 -13.21 -10.73 -24.70
N SER A 135 -13.66 -10.29 -25.87
CA SER A 135 -12.97 -10.54 -27.12
C SER A 135 -11.65 -9.74 -27.19
N SER A 136 -10.72 -10.22 -28.00
CA SER A 136 -9.46 -9.52 -28.25
C SER A 136 -9.64 -8.06 -28.69
N LYS A 137 -10.68 -7.79 -29.48
CA LYS A 137 -11.01 -6.43 -29.96
C LYS A 137 -11.48 -5.54 -28.81
N GLU A 138 -12.29 -6.06 -27.89
CA GLU A 138 -12.74 -5.34 -26.70
C GLU A 138 -11.58 -5.04 -25.76
N ILE A 139 -10.69 -6.02 -25.53
CA ILE A 139 -9.47 -5.82 -24.71
C ILE A 139 -8.61 -4.71 -25.32
N PHE A 140 -8.37 -4.76 -26.63
CA PHE A 140 -7.58 -3.75 -27.32
C PHE A 140 -8.21 -2.35 -27.24
N LEU A 141 -9.52 -2.23 -27.47
CA LEU A 141 -10.23 -0.95 -27.38
C LEU A 141 -10.25 -0.40 -25.95
N ALA A 142 -10.43 -1.27 -24.96
CA ALA A 142 -10.39 -0.88 -23.55
C ALA A 142 -9.02 -0.29 -23.20
N VAL A 143 -7.92 -1.00 -23.50
CA VAL A 143 -6.56 -0.52 -23.21
C VAL A 143 -6.22 0.74 -24.01
N LYS A 144 -6.65 0.84 -25.27
CA LYS A 144 -6.45 2.04 -26.09
C LYS A 144 -7.15 3.28 -25.53
N ASN A 145 -8.30 3.09 -24.89
CA ASN A 145 -9.10 4.18 -24.31
C ASN A 145 -8.77 4.43 -22.82
N MET A 146 -7.79 3.73 -22.24
CA MET A 146 -7.31 4.04 -20.89
C MET A 146 -6.61 5.39 -20.87
N ASP A 147 -6.81 6.13 -19.77
CA ASP A 147 -6.07 7.36 -19.51
C ASP A 147 -4.58 7.05 -19.29
N GLN A 148 -3.72 7.68 -20.07
CA GLN A 148 -2.29 7.43 -20.07
C GLN A 148 -1.59 8.11 -18.89
N ASP A 149 -2.19 9.18 -18.37
CA ASP A 149 -1.64 9.99 -17.28
C ASP A 149 -2.15 9.55 -15.90
N SER A 150 -3.03 8.55 -15.87
CA SER A 150 -3.52 7.96 -14.63
C SER A 150 -2.37 7.32 -13.83
N ALA A 151 -2.35 7.59 -12.53
CA ALA A 151 -1.35 7.06 -11.62
C ALA A 151 -1.40 5.52 -11.60
N PRO A 152 -0.24 4.84 -11.57
CA PRO A 152 -0.19 3.39 -11.52
C PRO A 152 -0.84 2.85 -10.25
N GLY A 153 -1.44 1.66 -10.36
CA GLY A 153 -2.04 0.96 -9.23
C GLY A 153 -1.00 0.38 -8.26
N PRO A 154 -1.44 -0.42 -7.26
CA PRO A 154 -0.55 -1.11 -6.33
C PRO A 154 0.48 -2.05 -7.01
N ASP A 155 0.19 -2.49 -8.24
CA ASP A 155 1.05 -3.30 -9.10
C ASP A 155 2.13 -2.50 -9.84
N SER A 156 2.13 -1.16 -9.70
CA SER A 156 3.05 -0.23 -10.34
C SER A 156 2.95 -0.14 -11.87
N PHE A 157 1.90 -0.69 -12.50
CA PHE A 157 1.69 -0.59 -13.95
C PHE A 157 0.69 0.51 -14.30
N ASN A 158 0.93 1.22 -15.40
CA ASN A 158 0.07 2.29 -15.92
C ASN A 158 -0.39 2.00 -17.36
N GLY A 159 -1.30 2.81 -17.90
CA GLY A 159 -1.85 2.64 -19.26
C GLY A 159 -0.79 2.40 -20.36
N PRO A 160 0.30 3.20 -20.43
CA PRO A 160 1.38 3.01 -21.39
C PRO A 160 2.02 1.60 -21.38
N PHE A 161 2.18 1.00 -20.20
CA PHE A 161 2.74 -0.35 -20.08
C PHE A 161 1.89 -1.39 -20.82
N PHE A 162 0.57 -1.36 -20.63
CA PHE A 162 -0.35 -2.30 -21.28
C PHE A 162 -0.47 -2.05 -22.80
N TYR A 163 -0.38 -0.80 -23.23
CA TYR A 163 -0.38 -0.45 -24.65
C TYR A 163 0.83 -1.06 -25.38
N VAL A 164 2.02 -0.97 -24.79
CA VAL A 164 3.25 -1.57 -25.35
C VAL A 164 3.15 -3.10 -25.39
N LEU A 165 2.63 -3.73 -24.33
CA LEU A 165 2.44 -5.19 -24.31
C LEU A 165 1.50 -5.65 -25.42
N LEU A 166 0.35 -4.99 -25.59
CA LEU A 166 -0.59 -5.35 -26.63
C LEU A 166 -0.07 -5.06 -28.04
N ALA A 167 0.78 -4.04 -28.23
CA ALA A 167 1.38 -3.76 -29.54
C ALA A 167 2.40 -4.82 -30.00
N ASN A 168 2.93 -5.66 -29.09
CA ASN A 168 3.90 -6.71 -29.40
C ASN A 168 3.30 -8.13 -29.45
N CYS A 169 2.01 -8.28 -29.11
CA CYS A 169 1.31 -9.57 -29.09
C CYS A 169 0.38 -9.79 -30.30
N TRP A 170 0.46 -8.92 -31.32
CA TRP A 170 -0.33 -8.95 -32.55
C TRP A 170 0.56 -8.73 -33.77
#